data_AF-A0A7S1MQ11-F1
#
_entry.id   AF-A0A7S1MQ11-F1
#
_cell.length_a   1.000
_cell.length_b   1.000
_cell.length_c   1.000
_cell.angle_alpha   90.00
_cell.angle_beta   90.00
_cell.angle_gamma   90.00
#
_symmetry.space_group_name_H-M   'P 1'
#
loop_
_entity.id
_entity.type
_entity.pdbx_description
1 polymer ?
#
loop_
_entity_poly.entity_id
_entity_poly.type
_entity_poly.pdbx_seq_one_letter_code
_entity_poly.pdbx_strand_id
1 'polypeptide(L)'
;TVSVLYCDDRWDSAAMSILKTTKLDAIKSFVSSPDALAVVARSVPEGSADFFQRLAAEPVEVVALVRKDYALADIRRILTSEGVAAKVEKEALYEPWLRDMAMLCEAFCDLDKCVAVGFWLGTKRECSRYHLDPVPYRLLVTYAGKGTEILPA
;
A
#
# COMPACT_ATOMS: atom_id res chain seq x y z
N THR A 1 -1.15 -9.84 -6.07
CA THR A 1 -0.85 -8.54 -5.42
C THR A 1 -0.08 -8.80 -4.16
N VAL A 2 0.84 -7.93 -3.75
CA VAL A 2 1.61 -8.11 -2.51
C VAL A 2 1.48 -6.84 -1.66
N SER A 3 1.25 -7.01 -0.37
CA SER A 3 1.39 -5.93 0.62
C SER A 3 2.55 -6.27 1.55
N VAL A 4 3.44 -5.31 1.78
CA VAL A 4 4.64 -5.44 2.59
C VAL A 4 4.58 -4.40 3.69
N LEU A 5 4.76 -4.81 4.93
CA LEU A 5 4.78 -3.94 6.10
C LEU A 5 6.11 -4.14 6.82
N TYR A 6 6.87 -3.08 7.03
CA TYR A 6 8.13 -3.13 7.76
C TYR A 6 8.17 -2.12 8.90
N CYS A 7 9.08 -2.36 9.85
CA CYS A 7 9.31 -1.51 11.01
C CYS A 7 10.81 -1.19 11.10
N ASP A 8 11.14 0.11 11.01
CA ASP A 8 12.54 0.57 10.90
C ASP A 8 13.38 0.22 12.13
N ASP A 9 12.80 0.32 13.33
CA ASP A 9 13.50 0.05 14.59
C ASP A 9 13.96 -1.42 14.76
N ARG A 10 13.44 -2.34 13.94
CA ARG A 10 13.75 -3.78 14.01
C ARG A 10 14.71 -4.25 12.91
N TRP A 11 15.07 -3.35 12.00
CA TRP A 11 15.88 -3.67 10.83
C TRP A 11 17.30 -4.12 11.17
N ASP A 12 17.92 -3.55 12.22
CA ASP A 12 19.33 -3.83 12.58
C ASP A 12 19.51 -4.99 13.59
N SER A 13 18.47 -5.78 13.85
CA SER A 13 18.55 -6.91 14.79
C SER A 13 19.17 -8.16 14.14
N ALA A 14 20.10 -8.83 14.85
CA ALA A 14 20.88 -9.98 14.37
C ALA A 14 20.05 -11.26 14.07
N ALA A 15 18.73 -11.21 14.19
CA ALA A 15 17.80 -12.27 13.85
C ALA A 15 16.56 -11.67 13.17
N MET A 16 16.71 -11.18 11.94
CA MET A 16 15.56 -10.71 11.16
C MET A 16 14.64 -11.88 10.82
N SER A 17 13.48 -11.93 11.48
CA SER A 17 12.40 -12.85 11.12
C SER A 17 11.34 -12.13 10.26
N ILE A 18 10.81 -12.87 9.29
CA ILE A 18 9.83 -12.38 8.32
C ILE A 18 8.52 -13.15 8.49
N LEU A 19 7.44 -12.43 8.81
CA LEU A 19 6.10 -12.96 8.81
C LEU A 19 5.59 -13.10 7.37
N LYS A 20 5.45 -14.33 6.88
CA LYS A 20 4.78 -14.58 5.58
C LYS A 20 3.37 -15.08 5.82
N THR A 21 2.39 -14.43 5.19
CA THR A 21 0.97 -14.76 5.39
C THR A 21 0.14 -14.40 4.16
N THR A 22 -1.11 -14.88 4.14
CA THR A 22 -2.14 -14.45 3.19
C THR A 22 -3.27 -13.67 3.87
N LYS A 23 -3.24 -13.60 5.21
CA LYS A 23 -4.27 -12.95 6.03
C LYS A 23 -3.91 -11.50 6.23
N LEU A 24 -4.80 -10.61 5.80
CA LEU A 24 -4.55 -9.18 5.89
C LEU A 24 -4.66 -8.62 7.30
N ASP A 25 -5.43 -9.27 8.19
CA ASP A 25 -5.48 -8.92 9.61
C ASP A 25 -4.11 -9.01 10.31
N ALA A 26 -3.14 -9.70 9.71
CA ALA A 26 -1.76 -9.72 10.19
C ALA A 26 -1.10 -8.32 10.18
N ILE A 27 -1.60 -7.38 9.35
CA ILE A 27 -1.18 -5.98 9.40
C ILE A 27 -1.49 -5.40 10.78
N LYS A 28 -2.71 -5.59 11.28
CA LYS A 28 -3.17 -4.99 12.54
C LYS A 28 -2.41 -5.51 13.76
N SER A 29 -2.00 -6.78 13.73
CA SER A 29 -1.28 -7.43 14.83
C SER A 29 0.25 -7.37 14.71
N PHE A 30 0.79 -6.78 13.65
CA PHE A 30 2.23 -6.76 13.39
C PHE A 30 3.05 -6.04 14.47
N VAL A 31 2.47 -5.02 15.12
CA VAL A 31 3.10 -4.30 16.25
C VAL A 31 3.47 -5.26 17.39
N SER A 32 2.68 -6.32 17.58
CA SER A 32 2.90 -7.32 18.62
C SER A 32 3.78 -8.49 18.17
N SER A 33 4.12 -8.56 16.88
CA SER A 33 5.05 -9.58 16.39
C SER A 33 6.49 -9.23 16.76
N PRO A 34 7.39 -10.20 17.00
CA PRO A 34 8.83 -9.92 17.02
C PRO A 34 9.42 -9.65 15.62
N ASP A 35 8.69 -9.93 14.54
CA ASP A 35 9.18 -9.84 13.16
C ASP A 35 9.53 -8.40 12.74
N ALA A 36 10.60 -8.25 11.96
CA ALA A 36 11.00 -6.96 11.37
C ALA A 36 10.17 -6.63 10.11
N LEU A 37 9.58 -7.64 9.49
CA LEU A 37 8.87 -7.54 8.21
C LEU A 37 7.66 -8.48 8.17
N ALA A 38 6.56 -8.02 7.60
CA ALA A 38 5.43 -8.85 7.20
C ALA A 38 5.19 -8.76 5.69
N VAL A 39 5.06 -9.91 5.04
CA VAL A 39 4.70 -10.05 3.62
C VAL A 39 3.35 -10.75 3.53
N VAL A 40 2.36 -10.00 3.04
CA VAL A 40 1.00 -10.50 2.81
C VAL A 40 0.81 -10.77 1.31
N ALA A 41 0.83 -12.04 0.94
CA ALA A 41 0.52 -12.48 -0.42
C ALA A 41 -0.99 -12.47 -0.65
N ARG A 42 -1.44 -11.79 -1.71
CA ARG A 42 -2.87 -11.60 -2.00
C ARG A 42 -3.22 -12.10 -3.41
N SER A 43 -4.42 -12.63 -3.57
CA SER A 43 -4.95 -13.02 -4.87
C SER A 43 -4.94 -11.84 -5.85
N VAL A 44 -4.72 -12.14 -7.12
CA VAL A 44 -4.76 -11.16 -8.20
C VAL A 44 -6.15 -11.25 -8.83
N PRO A 45 -6.97 -10.19 -8.79
CA PRO A 45 -8.26 -10.19 -9.47
C PRO A 45 -8.09 -10.35 -10.98
N GLU A 46 -9.06 -11.02 -11.61
CA GLU A 46 -9.14 -11.11 -13.07
C GLU A 46 -9.26 -9.70 -13.70
N GLY A 47 -8.62 -9.49 -14.85
CA GLY A 47 -8.60 -8.19 -15.55
C GLY A 47 -7.67 -7.13 -14.94
N SER A 48 -6.97 -7.44 -13.84
CA SER A 48 -6.09 -6.48 -13.15
C SER A 48 -4.91 -6.01 -14.00
N ALA A 49 -4.34 -6.89 -14.84
CA ALA A 49 -3.24 -6.55 -15.73
C ALA A 49 -3.62 -5.38 -16.66
N ASP A 50 -4.74 -5.50 -17.37
CA ASP A 50 -5.20 -4.48 -18.30
C ASP A 50 -5.57 -3.17 -17.59
N PHE A 51 -6.23 -3.28 -16.43
CA PHE A 51 -6.60 -2.12 -15.62
C PHE A 51 -5.37 -1.30 -15.21
N PHE A 52 -4.36 -1.95 -14.63
CA PHE A 52 -3.15 -1.26 -14.17
C PHE A 52 -2.25 -0.84 -15.34
N GLN A 53 -2.29 -1.54 -16.47
CA GLN A 53 -1.60 -1.08 -17.69
C GLN A 53 -2.19 0.23 -18.20
N ARG A 54 -3.53 0.38 -18.23
CA ARG A 54 -4.19 1.65 -18.60
C ARG A 54 -3.89 2.75 -17.60
N LEU A 55 -3.96 2.44 -16.30
CA LEU A 55 -3.61 3.40 -15.25
C LEU A 55 -2.18 3.91 -15.40
N ALA A 56 -1.24 3.03 -15.73
CA ALA A 56 0.18 3.33 -15.89
C ALA A 56 0.58 3.85 -17.28
N ALA A 57 -0.37 4.02 -18.21
CA ALA A 57 -0.09 4.55 -19.54
C ALA A 57 0.52 5.96 -19.47
N GLU A 58 0.17 6.71 -18.43
CA GLU A 58 0.77 7.99 -18.08
C GLU A 58 1.24 7.97 -16.62
N PRO A 59 2.25 8.76 -16.25
CA PRO A 59 2.66 8.92 -14.86
C PRO A 59 1.49 9.39 -14.01
N VAL A 60 1.29 8.71 -12.89
CA VAL A 60 0.42 9.14 -11.79
C VAL A 60 1.34 9.32 -10.60
N GLU A 61 1.16 10.43 -9.90
CA GLU A 61 1.68 10.67 -8.58
C GLU A 61 0.63 11.40 -7.77
N VAL A 62 0.28 10.85 -6.61
CA VAL A 62 -0.72 11.41 -5.71
C VAL A 62 -0.19 11.31 -4.30
N VAL A 63 -0.21 12.42 -3.58
CA VAL A 63 0.14 12.49 -2.16
C VAL A 63 -1.01 13.11 -1.40
N ALA A 64 -1.49 12.43 -0.37
CA ALA A 64 -2.65 12.90 0.39
C ALA A 64 -2.67 12.35 1.82
N LEU A 65 -3.59 12.88 2.62
CA LEU A 65 -3.96 12.32 3.92
C LEU A 65 -5.31 11.59 3.77
N VAL A 66 -5.40 10.36 4.27
CA VAL A 66 -6.62 9.54 4.23
C VAL A 66 -7.08 9.28 5.66
N ARG A 67 -8.31 9.70 6.00
CA ARG A 67 -8.88 9.49 7.33
C ARG A 67 -9.51 8.11 7.43
N LYS A 68 -9.31 7.43 8.55
CA LYS A 68 -9.82 6.07 8.80
C LYS A 68 -11.32 5.97 8.52
N ASP A 69 -12.14 6.78 9.19
CA ASP A 69 -13.60 6.69 9.12
C ASP A 69 -14.18 7.16 7.78
N TYR A 70 -13.35 7.74 6.91
CA TYR A 70 -13.73 8.27 5.61
C TYR A 70 -12.87 7.71 4.47
N ALA A 71 -12.15 6.60 4.68
CA ALA A 71 -11.06 6.20 3.81
C ALA A 71 -11.50 6.06 2.35
N LEU A 72 -12.62 5.37 2.09
CA LEU A 72 -13.18 5.22 0.75
C LEU A 72 -13.60 6.55 0.11
N ALA A 73 -14.21 7.44 0.89
CA ALA A 73 -14.65 8.75 0.41
C ALA A 73 -13.47 9.67 0.11
N ASP A 74 -12.46 9.68 0.98
CA ASP A 74 -11.22 10.44 0.82
C ASP A 74 -10.47 9.97 -0.43
N ILE A 75 -10.22 8.67 -0.58
CA ILE A 75 -9.51 8.12 -1.75
C ILE A 75 -10.26 8.44 -3.03
N ARG A 76 -11.59 8.25 -3.07
CA ARG A 76 -12.37 8.61 -4.26
C ARG A 76 -12.20 10.09 -4.60
N ARG A 77 -12.37 10.97 -3.61
CA ARG A 77 -12.23 12.43 -3.79
C ARG A 77 -10.84 12.78 -4.33
N ILE A 78 -9.79 12.19 -3.75
CA ILE A 78 -8.41 12.40 -4.16
C ILE A 78 -8.20 11.96 -5.62
N LEU A 79 -8.59 10.73 -5.98
CA LEU A 79 -8.40 10.25 -7.35
C LEU A 79 -9.21 11.03 -8.38
N THR A 80 -10.38 11.53 -8.01
CA THR A 80 -11.15 12.45 -8.85
C THR A 80 -10.47 13.80 -9.00
N SER A 81 -9.97 14.41 -7.92
CA SER A 81 -9.32 15.73 -7.98
C SER A 81 -8.00 15.71 -8.74
N GLU A 82 -7.24 14.62 -8.63
CA GLU A 82 -5.96 14.43 -9.33
C GLU A 82 -6.12 13.91 -10.77
N GLY A 83 -7.36 13.80 -11.27
CA GLY A 83 -7.63 13.34 -12.64
C GLY A 83 -7.32 11.85 -12.90
N VAL A 84 -6.94 11.09 -11.87
CA VAL A 84 -6.66 9.65 -11.95
C VAL A 84 -7.93 8.87 -12.25
N ALA A 85 -9.05 9.24 -11.63
CA ALA A 85 -10.35 8.59 -11.80
C ALA A 85 -10.78 8.59 -13.29
N ALA A 86 -10.60 9.70 -14.00
CA ALA A 86 -11.01 9.83 -15.40
C ALA A 86 -10.38 8.79 -16.33
N LYS A 87 -9.24 8.20 -15.94
CA LYS A 87 -8.51 7.18 -16.70
C LYS A 87 -9.14 5.79 -16.60
N VAL A 88 -9.77 5.49 -15.47
CA VAL A 88 -10.12 4.10 -15.11
C VAL A 88 -11.49 3.94 -14.45
N GLU A 89 -12.25 5.02 -14.20
CA GLU A 89 -13.51 4.97 -13.44
C GLU A 89 -14.61 4.11 -14.06
N LYS A 90 -14.54 3.89 -15.38
CA LYS A 90 -15.50 3.05 -16.12
C LYS A 90 -15.17 1.56 -16.05
N GLU A 91 -13.99 1.21 -15.56
CA GLU A 91 -13.52 -0.16 -15.47
C GLU A 91 -14.16 -0.87 -14.28
N ALA A 92 -14.53 -2.14 -14.45
CA ALA A 92 -15.15 -2.94 -13.40
C ALA A 92 -14.26 -3.07 -12.14
N LEU A 93 -12.94 -2.94 -12.29
CA LEU A 93 -11.97 -3.01 -11.20
C LEU A 93 -11.79 -1.72 -10.42
N TYR A 94 -12.33 -0.59 -10.88
CA TYR A 94 -12.14 0.69 -10.19
C TYR A 94 -12.71 0.67 -8.77
N GLU A 95 -13.97 0.22 -8.62
CA GLU A 95 -14.62 0.18 -7.31
C GLU A 95 -13.97 -0.83 -6.34
N PRO A 96 -13.65 -2.08 -6.75
CA PRO A 96 -12.85 -3.00 -5.93
C PRO A 96 -11.49 -2.42 -5.54
N TRP A 97 -10.80 -1.72 -6.44
CA TRP A 97 -9.50 -1.12 -6.17
C TRP A 97 -9.58 0.00 -5.13
N LEU A 98 -10.58 0.90 -5.24
CA LEU A 98 -10.84 1.93 -4.23
C LEU A 98 -11.08 1.32 -2.84
N ARG A 99 -11.90 0.26 -2.77
CA ARG A 99 -12.21 -0.43 -1.51
C ARG A 99 -11.00 -1.12 -0.92
N ASP A 100 -10.17 -1.72 -1.76
CA ASP A 100 -8.92 -2.35 -1.32
C ASP A 100 -7.97 -1.33 -0.69
N MET A 101 -7.75 -0.18 -1.35
CA MET A 101 -6.93 0.90 -0.79
C MET A 101 -7.51 1.46 0.52
N ALA A 102 -8.83 1.66 0.57
CA ALA A 102 -9.51 2.15 1.78
C ALA A 102 -9.30 1.22 2.97
N MET A 103 -9.54 -0.07 2.76
CA MET A 103 -9.39 -1.09 3.79
C MET A 103 -7.92 -1.23 4.24
N LEU A 104 -6.94 -1.06 3.35
CA LEU A 104 -5.52 -1.03 3.70
C LEU A 104 -5.16 0.19 4.56
N CYS A 105 -5.66 1.38 4.20
CA CYS A 105 -5.50 2.59 5.01
C CYS A 105 -6.11 2.43 6.41
N GLU A 106 -7.31 1.86 6.50
CA GLU A 106 -7.99 1.58 7.78
C GLU A 106 -7.18 0.59 8.65
N ALA A 107 -6.69 -0.50 8.06
CA ALA A 107 -5.87 -1.48 8.75
C ALA A 107 -4.52 -0.89 9.23
N PHE A 108 -3.96 0.05 8.46
CA PHE A 108 -2.73 0.74 8.85
C PHE A 108 -2.98 1.77 9.96
N CYS A 109 -4.11 2.48 9.93
CA CYS A 109 -4.58 3.30 11.05
C CYS A 109 -4.78 2.49 12.34
N ASP A 110 -5.33 1.27 12.25
CA ASP A 110 -5.49 0.37 13.40
C ASP A 110 -4.14 -0.05 14.01
N LEU A 111 -3.16 -0.32 13.14
CA LEU A 111 -1.80 -0.66 13.56
C LEU A 111 -1.14 0.47 14.35
N ASP A 112 -1.16 1.70 13.83
CA ASP A 112 -0.49 2.85 14.45
C ASP A 112 -1.39 3.61 15.46
N LYS A 113 -2.62 3.13 15.68
CA LYS A 113 -3.65 3.74 16.52
C LYS A 113 -3.90 5.22 16.18
N CYS A 114 -3.88 5.56 14.89
CA CYS A 114 -4.08 6.92 14.40
C CYS A 114 -5.43 7.08 13.69
N VAL A 115 -5.86 8.34 13.51
CA VAL A 115 -7.13 8.67 12.84
C VAL A 115 -6.98 8.87 11.34
N ALA A 116 -5.75 9.00 10.85
CA ALA A 116 -5.43 9.22 9.45
C ALA A 116 -3.99 8.79 9.13
N VAL A 117 -3.76 8.40 7.88
CA VAL A 117 -2.45 7.97 7.37
C VAL A 117 -2.03 8.80 6.15
N GLY A 118 -0.72 9.00 6.00
CA GLY A 118 -0.15 9.49 4.76
C GLY A 118 -0.34 8.45 3.65
N PHE A 119 -0.84 8.90 2.51
CA PHE A 119 -1.14 8.07 1.35
C PHE A 119 -0.31 8.56 0.16
N TRP A 120 0.37 7.63 -0.49
CA TRP A 120 1.07 7.85 -1.74
C TRP A 120 0.63 6.80 -2.77
N LEU A 121 0.30 7.25 -3.97
CA LEU A 121 0.03 6.39 -5.12
C LEU A 121 0.88 6.87 -6.30
N GLY A 122 1.69 5.97 -6.84
CA GLY A 122 2.46 6.25 -8.04
C GLY A 122 2.54 5.08 -9.01
N THR A 123 2.62 5.39 -10.30
CA THR A 123 2.81 4.40 -11.39
C THR A 123 4.27 4.30 -11.85
N LYS A 124 5.13 5.23 -11.41
CA LYS A 124 6.56 5.20 -11.65
C LYS A 124 7.33 5.22 -10.33
N ARG A 125 8.52 4.62 -10.36
CA ARG A 125 9.46 4.70 -9.25
C ARG A 125 10.17 6.04 -9.34
N GLU A 126 9.96 6.92 -8.36
CA GLU A 126 10.63 8.22 -8.32
C GLU A 126 11.99 8.18 -7.57
N CYS A 127 12.17 7.24 -6.63
CA CYS A 127 13.41 7.15 -5.86
C CYS A 127 14.40 6.11 -6.41
N SER A 128 15.50 6.60 -6.99
CA SER A 128 16.75 5.85 -7.22
C SER A 128 17.68 5.87 -6.00
N ARG A 129 17.40 6.72 -5.02
CA ARG A 129 18.17 6.88 -3.78
C ARG A 129 17.39 6.35 -2.59
N TYR A 130 18.09 5.66 -1.70
CA TYR A 130 17.57 5.27 -0.40
C TYR A 130 17.43 6.54 0.45
N HIS A 131 16.22 6.86 0.88
CA HIS A 131 15.98 7.87 1.90
C HIS A 131 15.47 7.12 3.14
N LEU A 132 16.23 7.24 4.23
CA LEU A 132 15.77 6.88 5.57
C LEU A 132 14.77 7.95 6.00
N ASP A 133 13.49 7.71 5.77
CA ASP A 133 12.45 8.46 6.47
C ASP A 133 12.27 7.79 7.83
N PRO A 134 12.49 8.48 8.96
CA PRO A 134 12.24 7.91 10.27
C PRO A 134 10.72 7.83 10.50
N VAL A 135 10.09 6.79 9.93
CA VAL A 135 8.69 6.44 10.20
C VAL A 135 8.65 5.10 10.93
N PRO A 136 7.85 4.95 11.99
CA PRO A 136 7.85 3.72 12.79
C PRO A 136 7.43 2.49 11.98
N TYR A 137 6.55 2.70 10.99
CA TYR A 137 6.06 1.67 10.09
C TYR A 137 5.85 2.23 8.68
N ARG A 138 6.01 1.37 7.67
CA ARG A 138 5.58 1.67 6.30
C ARG A 138 4.86 0.47 5.69
N LEU A 139 3.70 0.74 5.10
CA LEU A 139 2.92 -0.23 4.32
C LEU A 139 3.08 0.06 2.84
N LEU A 140 3.70 -0.87 2.11
CA LEU A 140 3.85 -0.82 0.66
C LEU A 140 2.95 -1.82 -0.01
N VAL A 141 2.37 -1.41 -1.14
CA VAL A 141 1.38 -2.21 -1.85
C VAL A 141 1.71 -2.22 -3.33
N THR A 142 1.97 -3.42 -3.86
CA THR A 142 2.25 -3.62 -5.29
C THR A 142 1.06 -4.28 -5.96
N TYR A 143 0.31 -3.47 -6.72
CA TYR A 143 -0.84 -3.90 -7.52
C TYR A 143 -0.43 -4.54 -8.85
N ALA A 144 0.60 -4.01 -9.51
CA ALA A 144 1.14 -4.52 -10.76
C ALA A 144 2.65 -4.26 -10.87
N GLY A 145 3.32 -5.05 -11.71
CA GLY A 145 4.76 -4.96 -11.90
C GLY A 145 5.59 -5.62 -10.80
N LYS A 146 6.91 -5.41 -10.86
CA LYS A 146 7.83 -5.85 -9.82
C LYS A 146 7.79 -4.84 -8.68
N GLY A 147 7.61 -5.32 -7.44
CA GLY A 147 7.71 -4.47 -6.25
C GLY A 147 9.06 -3.76 -6.19
N THR A 148 9.08 -2.57 -5.60
CA THR A 148 10.25 -1.68 -5.58
C THR A 148 11.24 -1.98 -4.46
N GLU A 149 10.91 -2.87 -3.53
CA GLU A 149 11.78 -3.26 -2.42
C GLU A 149 12.57 -4.53 -2.71
N ILE A 150 13.86 -4.46 -2.37
CA ILE A 150 14.71 -5.64 -2.23
C ILE A 150 14.51 -6.13 -0.80
N LEU A 151 13.84 -7.26 -0.65
CA LEU A 151 13.74 -7.93 0.65
C LEU A 151 15.05 -8.70 0.91
N PRO A 152 15.60 -8.68 2.14
CA PRO A 152 16.71 -9.55 2.49
C PRO A 152 16.35 -11.01 2.25
N ALA A 153 17.32 -11.78 1.74
CA ALA A 153 17.19 -13.19 1.37
C ALA A 153 17.19 -14.11 2.60
#